data_AF-A0A6N4THC4-F1
#
_entry.id   AF-A0A6N4THC4-F1
#
_cell.length_a   1.000
_cell.length_b   1.000
_cell.length_c   1.000
_cell.angle_alpha   90.00
_cell.angle_beta   90.00
_cell.angle_gamma   90.00
#
_symmetry.space_group_name_H-M   'P 1'
#
loop_
_entity.id
_entity.type
_entity.pdbx_description
1 polymer ?
#
loop_
_entity_poly.entity_id
_entity_poly.type
_entity_poly.pdbx_seq_one_letter_code
_entity_poly.pdbx_strand_id
1 'polypeptide(L)'
;MALNKKEKEKLKMQIQQENILVRRLGKWVKISFLLCIAFAAVAFWGFSGMKDALLPNIPEIVRNIVKWLALVFAILSGAFGVLASMSFRNGKKHLLKQIDLLK
;
A
#
# COMPACT_ATOMS: atom_id res chain seq x y z
N MET A 1 -27.73 -2.63 -26.05
CA MET A 1 -27.67 -4.09 -26.31
C MET A 1 -28.01 -4.80 -25.02
N ALA A 2 -29.06 -5.62 -25.00
CA ALA A 2 -29.41 -6.40 -23.81
C ALA A 2 -28.38 -7.54 -23.66
N LEU A 3 -27.57 -7.53 -22.60
CA LEU A 3 -26.64 -8.62 -22.32
C LEU A 3 -27.39 -9.95 -22.14
N ASN A 4 -26.88 -11.00 -22.77
CA ASN A 4 -27.42 -12.36 -22.66
C ASN A 4 -27.23 -12.90 -21.22
N LYS A 5 -28.07 -13.84 -20.77
CA LYS A 5 -28.03 -14.35 -19.37
C LYS A 5 -26.64 -14.84 -18.94
N LYS A 6 -25.94 -15.57 -19.84
CA LYS A 6 -24.57 -16.06 -19.60
C LYS A 6 -23.54 -14.93 -19.47
N GLU A 7 -23.72 -13.84 -20.21
CA GLU A 7 -22.81 -12.70 -20.15
C GLU A 7 -23.02 -11.92 -18.85
N LYS A 8 -24.26 -11.77 -18.39
CA LYS A 8 -24.57 -11.19 -17.08
C LYS A 8 -23.96 -11.99 -15.93
N GLU A 9 -23.98 -13.32 -15.99
CA GLU A 9 -23.37 -14.18 -14.96
C GLU A 9 -21.84 -14.07 -14.94
N LYS A 10 -21.19 -14.05 -16.12
CA LYS A 10 -19.74 -13.79 -16.23
C LYS A 10 -19.37 -12.42 -15.66
N LEU A 11 -20.15 -11.39 -15.98
CA LEU A 11 -19.93 -10.04 -15.46
C LEU A 11 -20.06 -9.98 -13.93
N LYS A 12 -21.06 -10.67 -13.36
CA LYS A 12 -21.22 -10.77 -11.90
C LYS A 12 -20.03 -11.45 -11.22
N MET A 13 -19.50 -12.53 -11.81
CA MET A 13 -18.30 -13.18 -11.28
C MET A 13 -17.06 -12.29 -11.36
N GLN A 14 -16.87 -11.56 -12.47
CA GLN A 14 -15.76 -10.60 -12.61
C GLN A 14 -15.84 -9.49 -11.56
N ILE A 15 -17.03 -8.91 -11.36
CA ILE A 15 -17.26 -7.87 -10.33
C ILE A 15 -16.96 -8.41 -8.93
N GLN A 16 -17.35 -9.64 -8.61
CA GLN A 16 -17.04 -10.22 -7.30
C GLN A 16 -15.53 -10.42 -7.10
N GLN A 17 -14.82 -10.93 -8.10
CA GLN A 17 -13.37 -11.11 -8.04
C GLN A 17 -12.65 -9.76 -7.90
N GLU A 18 -13.00 -8.78 -8.74
CA GLU A 18 -12.43 -7.44 -8.67
C GLU A 18 -12.72 -6.75 -7.34
N ASN A 19 -13.93 -6.90 -6.78
CA ASN A 19 -14.27 -6.32 -5.48
C ASN A 19 -13.44 -6.94 -4.33
N ILE A 20 -13.17 -8.25 -4.37
CA ILE A 20 -12.26 -8.91 -3.43
C ILE A 20 -10.84 -8.33 -3.56
N LEU A 21 -10.35 -8.17 -4.79
CA LEU A 21 -9.02 -7.60 -5.06
C LEU A 21 -8.91 -6.15 -4.60
N VAL A 22 -9.93 -5.31 -4.88
CA VAL A 22 -9.99 -3.91 -4.44
C VAL A 22 -10.06 -3.79 -2.92
N ARG A 23 -10.86 -4.63 -2.24
CA ARG A 23 -10.85 -4.67 -0.76
C ARG A 23 -9.50 -5.07 -0.20
N ARG A 24 -8.82 -6.04 -0.82
CA ARG A 24 -7.47 -6.46 -0.41
C ARG A 24 -6.48 -5.32 -0.60
N LEU A 25 -6.49 -4.65 -1.76
CA LEU A 25 -5.68 -3.45 -2.05
C LEU A 25 -5.88 -2.36 -0.98
N GLY A 26 -7.11 -2.12 -0.54
CA GLY A 26 -7.39 -1.16 0.54
C GLY A 26 -6.67 -1.49 1.86
N LYS A 27 -6.51 -2.78 2.20
CA LYS A 27 -5.71 -3.20 3.36
C LYS A 27 -4.21 -2.98 3.13
N TRP A 28 -3.71 -3.32 1.93
CA TRP A 28 -2.32 -3.10 1.56
C TRP A 28 -1.91 -1.63 1.57
N VAL A 29 -2.79 -0.71 1.16
CA VAL A 29 -2.55 0.74 1.26
C VAL A 29 -2.30 1.16 2.70
N LYS A 30 -3.15 0.71 3.64
CA LYS A 30 -3.00 1.03 5.08
C LYS A 30 -1.70 0.46 5.65
N ILE A 31 -1.38 -0.79 5.32
CA ILE A 31 -0.15 -1.45 5.77
C ILE A 31 1.08 -0.74 5.21
N SER A 32 1.08 -0.39 3.93
CA SER A 32 2.18 0.36 3.31
C SER A 32 2.37 1.72 3.97
N PHE A 33 1.29 2.42 4.28
CA PHE A 33 1.40 3.72 4.95
C PHE A 33 1.97 3.59 6.38
N LEU A 34 1.54 2.58 7.13
CA LEU A 34 2.09 2.28 8.46
C LEU A 34 3.58 1.90 8.40
N LEU A 35 3.97 1.07 7.43
CA LEU A 35 5.37 0.71 7.21
C LEU A 35 6.21 1.93 6.86
N CYS A 36 5.70 2.81 5.98
CA CYS A 36 6.37 4.04 5.61
C CYS A 36 6.65 4.93 6.84
N ILE A 37 5.67 5.08 7.74
CA ILE A 37 5.85 5.85 8.98
C ILE A 37 6.88 5.18 9.90
N ALA A 38 6.82 3.86 10.06
CA ALA A 38 7.78 3.12 10.87
C ALA A 38 9.22 3.29 10.35
N PHE A 39 9.43 3.11 9.05
CA PHE A 39 10.76 3.32 8.43
C PHE A 39 11.21 4.78 8.49
N ALA A 40 10.29 5.74 8.36
CA ALA A 40 10.61 7.16 8.53
C ALA A 40 11.05 7.49 9.96
N ALA A 41 10.40 6.91 10.98
CA ALA A 41 10.80 7.07 12.37
C ALA A 41 12.21 6.47 12.64
N VAL A 42 12.50 5.30 12.08
CA VAL A 42 13.83 4.66 12.17
C VAL A 42 14.89 5.49 11.44
N ALA A 43 14.56 6.06 10.28
CA ALA A 43 15.46 6.95 9.55
C ALA A 43 15.73 8.22 10.36
N PHE A 44 14.69 8.87 10.90
CA PHE A 44 14.83 10.05 11.76
C PHE A 44 15.69 9.75 13.00
N TRP A 45 15.46 8.63 13.66
CA TRP A 45 16.31 8.15 14.74
C TRP A 45 17.76 7.97 14.29
N GLY A 46 17.97 7.34 13.13
CA GLY A 46 19.30 7.12 12.56
C GLY A 46 20.06 8.42 12.25
N PHE A 47 19.38 9.44 11.72
CA PHE A 47 19.97 10.75 11.39
C PHE A 47 20.12 11.68 12.60
N SER A 48 19.22 11.62 13.58
CA SER A 48 19.22 12.53 14.74
C SER A 48 20.41 12.36 15.68
N GLY A 49 21.12 11.23 15.64
CA GLY A 49 22.24 10.99 16.55
C GLY A 49 21.84 10.72 18.01
N MET A 50 20.55 10.73 18.34
CA MET A 50 20.03 10.45 19.69
C MET A 50 20.55 9.11 20.25
N LYS A 51 21.14 9.13 21.44
CA LYS A 51 21.49 7.92 22.18
C LYS A 51 20.31 7.60 23.09
N ASP A 52 19.46 6.68 22.65
CA ASP A 52 18.27 6.28 23.40
C ASP A 52 18.58 5.16 24.39
N ALA A 53 17.87 5.18 25.53
CA ALA A 53 17.96 4.14 26.56
C ALA A 53 17.51 2.74 26.08
N LEU A 54 16.73 2.67 24.98
CA LEU A 54 16.28 1.41 24.37
C LEU A 54 17.38 0.71 23.57
N LEU A 55 18.32 1.48 23.01
CA LEU A 55 19.40 0.96 22.18
C LEU A 55 20.76 1.55 22.61
N PRO A 56 21.19 1.29 23.87
CA PRO A 56 22.46 1.78 24.37
C PRO A 56 23.61 1.08 23.63
N ASN A 57 24.66 1.85 23.30
CA ASN A 57 25.91 1.34 22.71
C ASN A 57 25.81 0.72 21.31
N ILE A 58 24.92 1.20 20.44
CA ILE A 58 24.98 0.82 19.02
C ILE A 58 26.26 1.38 18.36
N PRO A 59 27.05 0.55 17.65
CA PRO A 59 28.21 1.01 16.90
C PRO A 59 27.81 2.04 15.84
N GLU A 60 28.59 3.10 15.66
CA GLU A 60 28.31 4.14 14.66
C GLU A 60 28.16 3.58 13.23
N ILE A 61 28.94 2.55 12.89
CA ILE A 61 28.85 1.85 11.60
C ILE A 61 27.45 1.26 11.40
N VAL A 62 26.91 0.58 12.41
CA VAL A 62 25.58 -0.04 12.33
C VAL A 62 24.52 1.03 12.17
N ARG A 63 24.62 2.12 12.94
CA ARG A 63 23.69 3.25 12.82
C ARG A 63 23.74 3.91 11.44
N ASN A 64 24.95 4.05 10.88
CA ASN A 64 25.16 4.64 9.56
C ASN A 64 24.55 3.76 8.45
N ILE A 65 24.61 2.43 8.57
CA ILE A 65 23.96 1.53 7.62
C ILE A 65 22.44 1.59 7.77
N VAL A 66 21.95 1.51 9.02
CA VAL A 66 20.51 1.48 9.32
C VAL A 66 19.79 2.74 8.85
N LYS A 67 20.37 3.94 9.03
CA LYS A 67 19.72 5.19 8.59
C LYS A 67 19.49 5.23 7.07
N TRP A 68 20.48 4.79 6.27
CA TRP A 68 20.39 4.79 4.82
C TRP A 68 19.43 3.70 4.33
N LEU A 69 19.50 2.52 4.93
CA LEU A 69 18.60 1.42 4.61
C LEU A 69 17.15 1.78 4.94
N ALA A 70 16.90 2.33 6.13
CA ALA A 70 15.57 2.81 6.53
C ALA A 70 15.04 3.91 5.61
N LEU A 71 15.90 4.83 5.15
CA LEU A 71 15.52 5.86 4.17
C LEU A 71 15.07 5.24 2.85
N VAL A 72 15.83 4.29 2.29
CA VAL A 72 15.49 3.60 1.04
C VAL A 72 14.14 2.87 1.19
N PHE A 73 13.95 2.15 2.29
CA PHE A 73 12.68 1.45 2.55
C PHE A 73 11.50 2.42 2.77
N ALA A 74 11.73 3.57 3.42
CA ALA A 74 10.71 4.60 3.56
C ALA A 74 10.27 5.15 2.19
N ILE A 75 11.22 5.44 1.30
CA ILE A 75 10.92 5.93 -0.06
C ILE A 75 10.15 4.87 -0.86
N LEU A 76 10.62 3.62 -0.85
CA LEU A 76 9.96 2.51 -1.56
C LEU A 76 8.54 2.28 -1.04
N SER A 77 8.36 2.29 0.29
CA SER A 77 7.06 2.10 0.94
C SER A 77 6.11 3.27 0.67
N GLY A 78 6.63 4.50 0.65
CA GLY A 78 5.86 5.70 0.29
C GLY A 78 5.39 5.65 -1.16
N ALA A 79 6.28 5.36 -2.11
CA ALA A 79 5.95 5.23 -3.53
C ALA A 79 4.91 4.12 -3.77
N PHE A 80 5.12 2.95 -3.15
CA PHE A 80 4.15 1.84 -3.23
C PHE A 80 2.79 2.22 -2.64
N GLY A 81 2.77 2.93 -1.51
CA GLY A 81 1.54 3.42 -0.87
C GLY A 81 0.75 4.36 -1.78
N VAL A 82 1.42 5.27 -2.49
CA VAL A 82 0.78 6.19 -3.46
C VAL A 82 0.20 5.42 -4.63
N LEU A 83 0.97 4.52 -5.23
CA LEU A 83 0.51 3.70 -6.37
C LEU A 83 -0.67 2.80 -5.98
N ALA A 84 -0.60 2.16 -4.81
CA ALA A 84 -1.68 1.33 -4.30
C ALA A 84 -2.95 2.16 -4.02
N SER A 85 -2.81 3.40 -3.54
CA SER A 85 -3.92 4.32 -3.31
C SER A 85 -4.59 4.76 -4.61
N MET A 86 -3.79 5.10 -5.63
CA MET A 86 -4.31 5.41 -6.97
C MET A 86 -5.03 4.20 -7.58
N SER A 87 -4.42 3.01 -7.49
CA SER A 87 -5.02 1.77 -7.97
C SER A 87 -6.34 1.43 -7.26
N PHE A 88 -6.42 1.66 -5.96
CA PHE A 88 -7.68 1.48 -5.20
C PHE A 88 -8.79 2.43 -5.67
N ARG A 89 -8.46 3.70 -5.92
CA ARG A 89 -9.43 4.69 -6.44
C ARG A 89 -9.88 4.33 -7.86
N ASN A 90 -8.95 3.93 -8.73
CA ASN A 90 -9.25 3.54 -10.11
C ASN A 90 -10.05 2.23 -10.18
N GLY A 91 -9.70 1.24 -9.34
CA GLY A 91 -10.43 -0.02 -9.25
C GLY A 91 -11.88 0.16 -8.78
N LYS A 92 -12.14 1.05 -7.82
CA LYS A 92 -13.51 1.41 -7.43
C LYS A 92 -14.31 2.04 -8.57
N LYS A 93 -13.69 2.96 -9.33
CA LYS A 93 -14.34 3.59 -10.48
C LYS A 93 -14.66 2.57 -11.58
N HIS A 94 -13.77 1.61 -11.82
CA HIS A 94 -13.99 0.55 -12.80
C HIS A 94 -15.14 -0.38 -12.39
N LEU A 95 -15.14 -0.83 -11.12
CA LEU A 95 -16.22 -1.64 -10.55
C LEU A 95 -17.59 -0.96 -10.67
N LEU A 96 -17.67 0.35 -10.39
CA LEU A 96 -18.92 1.09 -10.50
C LEU A 96 -19.45 1.12 -11.94
N LYS A 97 -18.57 1.28 -12.94
CA LYS A 97 -18.96 1.22 -14.36
C LYS A 97 -19.46 -0.16 -14.76
N GLN A 98 -18.84 -1.24 -14.28
CA GLN A 98 -19.30 -2.61 -14.54
C GLN A 98 -20.67 -2.90 -13.90
N ILE A 99 -20.93 -2.35 -12.71
CA ILE A 99 -22.23 -2.46 -12.03
C ILE A 99 -23.31 -1.70 -12.81
N ASP A 100 -22.99 -0.50 -13.31
CA ASP A 100 -23.93 0.33 -14.07
C ASP A 100 -24.31 -0.31 -15.41
N LEU A 101 -23.36 -0.99 -16.07
CA LEU A 101 -23.61 -1.83 -17.27
C LEU A 101 -24.53 -3.02 -17.02
N LEU A 102 -24.65 -3.46 -15.76
CA LEU A 102 -25.47 -4.59 -15.36
C LEU A 102 -26.92 -4.19 -15.05
N LYS A 103 -27.13 -2.90 -14.77
CA LYS A 103 -28.43 -2.30 -14.43
C LYS A 103 -29.27 -2.10 -15.70
#